data_AF-A0A950L3Q0-F1
#
_entry.id   AF-A0A950L3Q0-F1
#
_cell.length_a   1.000
_cell.length_b   1.000
_cell.length_c   1.000
_cell.angle_alpha   90.00
_cell.angle_beta   90.00
_cell.angle_gamma   90.00
#
_symmetry.space_group_name_H-M   'P 1'
#
loop_
_entity.id
_entity.type
_entity.pdbx_description
1 polymer ?
#
loop_
_entity_poly.entity_id
_entity_poly.type
_entity_poly.pdbx_seq_one_letter_code
_entity_poly.pdbx_strand_id
1 'polypeptide(L)'
;MRAFVVVLAFLYSLAFGVPTVLYVLGYFGTVGFVRGGAGASPSTRDVSAVAAVRAGSPAALKGIVPGDIVVRADAEHAPPFERIFTRTPANRPLPYAVVHDGRRRVVEMTAAPVRPAPSQAGVIVALLVRGAIIALIGALLVLLRPSIMTAAFFILCLEFAELAHPLSNLELTSAAPLFWKPLLLVLTCIVSGGAPAIVAIFCMRFPSGEPLTSWRPVEKAMIGIGAATVGLYFAAIYVGSTFSDLGVRLYGIFSVVVWLCYAVAAAAFMVRYAHASGEDRARLRWVAIGLLSFLASYALFLYSENDANAPAYLSWWAQFVNVLPFTVLYAIVRHRVVDVRIAGGRALAFAILSAVPVIGFSLIDWLLSNQLQSSRIALVLDVCIAVGFGFWVNASQRRIDNLIESIFFRARKVAEERLRRVARRVAHATEQSAVDEALVREPYEALRLVSAALYFRSGGRYLRVAQRGWRDEIVPEVDANDSLALELISTGEPVDVNAIDWESAAPLASSRPELAVPICVRRETIGFVLLGQKLDGERFDALEQAAVKDLADAAANAYDHLEAEEQRQIAVDLRRALDEARRENATLRALLPREASGT
;
A
#
# COMPACT_ATOMS: atom_id res chain seq x y z
N MET A 1 9.61 -6.25 12.43
CA MET A 1 9.01 -5.31 11.45
C MET A 1 7.87 -4.48 12.02
N ARG A 2 6.81 -5.08 12.62
CA ARG A 2 5.68 -4.31 13.18
C ARG A 2 6.10 -3.33 14.29
N ALA A 3 6.93 -3.77 15.25
CA ALA A 3 7.49 -2.91 16.28
C ALA A 3 8.36 -1.76 15.71
N PHE A 4 9.12 -2.03 14.65
CA PHE A 4 9.91 -1.02 13.94
C PHE A 4 9.04 0.09 13.36
N VAL A 5 7.92 -0.25 12.71
CA VAL A 5 6.98 0.74 12.17
C VAL A 5 6.38 1.60 13.27
N VAL A 6 5.92 0.98 14.36
CA VAL A 6 5.29 1.71 15.47
C VAL A 6 6.29 2.65 16.14
N VAL A 7 7.51 2.17 16.43
CA VAL A 7 8.55 2.99 17.07
C VAL A 7 8.98 4.12 16.14
N LEU A 8 9.23 3.86 14.86
CA LEU A 8 9.67 4.89 13.92
C LEU A 8 8.58 5.93 13.65
N ALA A 9 7.31 5.51 13.49
CA ALA A 9 6.18 6.43 13.35
C ALA A 9 5.99 7.30 14.60
N PHE A 10 6.16 6.73 15.80
CA PHE A 10 6.10 7.46 17.07
C PHE A 10 7.24 8.48 17.18
N LEU A 11 8.48 8.06 16.94
CA LEU A 11 9.65 8.94 16.95
C LEU A 11 9.52 10.07 15.94
N TYR A 12 9.04 9.76 14.74
CA TYR A 12 8.76 10.74 13.70
C TYR A 12 7.67 11.74 14.11
N SER A 13 6.55 11.26 14.66
CA SER A 13 5.45 12.13 15.13
C SER A 13 5.91 13.05 16.25
N LEU A 14 6.74 12.54 17.16
CA LEU A 14 7.36 13.34 18.22
C LEU A 14 8.32 14.39 17.64
N ALA A 15 9.09 13.99 16.62
CA ALA A 15 10.13 14.83 16.07
C ALA A 15 9.61 16.02 15.28
N PHE A 16 8.56 15.81 14.49
CA PHE A 16 8.02 16.85 13.61
C PHE A 16 6.72 17.46 14.15
N GLY A 17 5.93 16.71 14.93
CA GLY A 17 4.70 17.20 15.53
C GLY A 17 4.94 18.21 16.64
N VAL A 18 5.86 17.93 17.58
CA VAL A 18 6.10 18.80 18.74
C VAL A 18 6.60 20.20 18.32
N PRO A 19 7.64 20.34 17.47
CA PRO A 19 8.10 21.66 17.06
C PRO A 19 7.05 22.43 16.26
N THR A 20 6.22 21.75 15.47
CA THR A 20 5.10 22.38 14.75
C THR A 20 4.05 22.94 15.71
N VAL A 21 3.68 22.17 16.72
CA VAL A 21 2.74 22.61 17.77
C VAL A 21 3.30 23.83 18.51
N LEU A 22 4.57 23.80 18.90
CA LEU A 22 5.23 24.93 19.55
C LEU A 22 5.26 26.19 18.66
N TYR A 23 5.46 26.00 17.35
CA TYR A 23 5.41 27.10 16.38
C TYR A 23 4.02 27.73 16.30
N VAL A 24 2.96 26.92 16.18
CA VAL A 24 1.57 27.41 16.10
C VAL A 24 1.15 28.13 17.38
N LEU A 25 1.60 27.64 18.55
CA LEU A 25 1.36 28.27 19.84
C LEU A 25 2.11 29.60 20.03
N GLY A 26 2.97 30.00 19.08
CA GLY A 26 3.77 31.21 19.17
C GLY A 26 4.84 31.13 20.27
N TYR A 27 5.27 29.92 20.63
CA TYR A 27 6.34 29.70 21.60
C TYR A 27 7.67 30.28 21.08
N PHE A 28 7.88 30.24 19.76
CA PHE A 28 9.06 30.83 19.12
C PHE A 28 8.86 32.30 18.81
N GLY A 29 9.84 33.12 19.18
CA GLY A 29 9.91 34.52 18.85
C GLY A 29 10.96 34.81 17.78
N THR A 30 10.81 35.97 17.14
CA THR A 30 11.82 36.56 16.25
C THR A 30 12.22 37.94 16.78
N VAL A 31 13.50 38.23 16.71
CA VAL A 31 14.07 39.57 16.96
C VAL A 31 14.08 40.42 15.68
N GLY A 32 13.81 39.81 14.52
CA GLY A 32 13.55 40.49 13.25
C GLY A 32 14.77 40.95 12.46
N PHE A 33 15.95 40.38 12.71
CA PHE A 33 17.07 40.42 11.78
C PHE A 33 17.25 39.07 11.07
N VAL A 34 17.68 39.12 9.82
CA VAL A 34 18.03 37.96 8.99
C VAL A 34 19.55 37.94 8.88
N ARG A 35 20.16 36.81 9.23
CA ARG A 35 21.60 36.61 9.03
C ARG A 35 21.87 36.18 7.59
N GLY A 36 23.07 36.47 7.09
CA GLY A 36 23.50 35.94 5.81
C GLY A 36 23.63 34.41 5.89
N GLY A 37 22.61 33.67 5.42
CA GLY A 37 22.59 32.21 5.44
C GLY A 37 22.69 31.61 4.05
N ALA A 38 23.69 30.74 3.85
CA ALA A 38 23.87 29.65 2.87
C ALA A 38 23.67 29.88 1.35
N GLY A 39 23.00 30.94 0.90
CA GLY A 39 22.75 31.21 -0.53
C GLY A 39 23.46 32.44 -1.11
N ALA A 40 24.18 33.21 -0.28
CA ALA A 40 24.95 34.36 -0.73
C ALA A 40 26.44 34.02 -0.81
N SER A 41 27.07 34.45 -1.91
CA SER A 41 28.45 34.18 -2.36
C SER A 41 29.50 33.95 -1.23
N PRO A 42 30.40 32.94 -1.35
CA PRO A 42 31.01 32.28 -0.19
C PRO A 42 32.26 32.92 0.45
N SER A 43 32.71 34.14 0.12
CA SER A 43 34.12 34.45 0.39
C SER A 43 34.47 35.36 1.59
N THR A 44 33.54 36.01 2.32
CA THR A 44 33.97 37.05 3.30
C THR A 44 33.11 37.36 4.54
N ARG A 45 31.93 36.76 4.77
CA ARG A 45 31.05 37.19 5.88
C ARG A 45 30.92 36.16 7.00
N ASP A 46 31.16 36.60 8.24
CA ASP A 46 30.82 35.87 9.47
C ASP A 46 29.35 35.43 9.41
N VAL A 47 29.07 34.16 9.72
CA VAL A 47 27.69 33.59 9.76
C VAL A 47 26.77 34.30 10.77
N SER A 48 27.36 35.04 11.70
CA SER A 48 26.66 35.87 12.68
C SER A 48 26.38 37.29 12.17
N ALA A 49 26.85 37.64 10.96
CA ALA A 49 26.61 38.93 10.34
C ALA A 49 25.16 39.09 9.86
N VAL A 50 24.58 40.23 10.18
CA VAL A 50 23.22 40.60 9.81
C VAL A 50 23.20 41.00 8.33
N ALA A 51 22.39 40.31 7.54
CA ALA A 51 22.20 40.61 6.12
C ALA A 51 21.05 41.60 5.90
N ALA A 52 19.98 41.49 6.68
CA ALA A 52 18.83 42.39 6.61
C ALA A 52 18.18 42.56 7.98
N VAL A 53 17.54 43.71 8.21
CA VAL A 53 16.76 43.99 9.43
C VAL A 53 15.37 44.42 9.03
N ARG A 54 14.35 43.77 9.58
CA ARG A 54 12.94 44.12 9.33
C ARG A 54 12.60 45.42 10.03
N ALA A 55 12.03 46.38 9.31
CA ALA A 55 11.57 47.64 9.87
C ALA A 55 10.56 47.40 11.02
N GLY A 56 10.69 48.16 12.11
CA GLY A 56 9.83 48.04 13.31
C GLY A 56 10.08 46.80 14.16
N SER A 57 11.09 45.99 13.86
CA SER A 57 11.45 44.82 14.68
C SER A 57 12.18 45.19 15.98
N PRO A 58 12.20 44.29 16.99
CA PRO A 58 13.02 44.47 18.19
C PRO A 58 14.49 44.80 17.88
N ALA A 59 15.06 44.24 16.82
CA ALA A 59 16.41 44.53 16.35
C ALA A 59 16.55 45.96 15.79
N ALA A 60 15.61 46.39 14.93
CA ALA A 60 15.60 47.75 14.39
C ALA A 60 15.47 48.80 15.50
N LEU A 61 14.61 48.54 16.50
CA LEU A 61 14.41 49.41 17.67
C LEU A 61 15.67 49.59 18.53
N LYS A 62 16.60 48.63 18.45
CA LYS A 62 17.89 48.70 19.14
C LYS A 62 19.04 49.17 18.25
N GLY A 63 18.72 49.66 17.05
CA GLY A 63 19.71 50.21 16.12
C GLY A 63 20.68 49.17 15.59
N ILE A 64 20.22 47.92 15.41
CA ILE A 64 20.96 46.90 14.66
C ILE A 64 20.79 47.18 13.17
N VAL A 65 21.90 47.13 12.43
CA VAL A 65 21.93 47.41 10.99
C VAL A 65 22.56 46.25 10.22
N PRO A 66 22.28 46.13 8.90
CA PRO A 66 23.02 45.20 8.05
C PRO A 66 24.54 45.41 8.16
N GLY A 67 25.29 44.33 8.35
CA GLY A 67 26.74 44.35 8.60
C GLY A 67 27.12 44.06 10.06
N ASP A 68 26.21 44.26 11.02
CA ASP A 68 26.46 43.96 12.43
C ASP A 68 26.68 42.47 12.66
N ILE A 69 27.64 42.11 13.52
CA ILE A 69 27.80 40.74 14.01
C ILE A 69 26.97 40.62 15.29
N VAL A 70 25.91 39.80 15.25
CA VAL A 70 24.96 39.66 16.36
C VAL A 70 24.90 38.22 16.85
N VAL A 71 25.29 38.00 18.11
CA VAL A 71 25.28 36.68 18.78
C VAL A 71 24.56 36.81 20.12
N ARG A 72 23.87 35.78 20.61
CA ARG A 72 23.38 35.81 21.99
C ARG A 72 24.56 35.82 22.97
N ALA A 73 24.51 36.65 24.00
CA ALA A 73 25.64 36.82 24.92
C ALA A 73 25.99 35.53 25.67
N ASP A 74 25.02 34.67 25.96
CA ASP A 74 25.23 33.36 26.57
C ASP A 74 25.81 32.31 25.60
N ALA A 75 25.66 32.53 24.30
CA ALA A 75 26.23 31.70 23.24
C ALA A 75 27.53 32.28 22.65
N GLU A 76 28.03 33.41 23.16
CA GLU A 76 29.20 34.11 22.62
C GLU A 76 30.50 33.29 22.72
N HIS A 77 30.53 32.29 23.61
CA HIS A 77 31.63 31.34 23.76
C HIS A 77 31.25 29.93 23.27
N ALA A 78 29.99 29.71 22.90
CA ALA A 78 29.53 28.43 22.40
C ALA A 78 30.08 28.17 20.99
N PRO A 79 30.12 26.91 20.53
CA PRO A 79 30.45 26.59 19.15
C PRO A 79 29.52 27.36 18.18
N PRO A 80 29.98 27.75 16.98
CA PRO A 80 29.17 28.58 16.09
C PRO A 80 27.83 27.94 15.68
N PHE A 81 27.66 26.61 15.80
CA PHE A 81 26.37 25.93 15.65
C PHE A 81 25.31 26.42 16.61
N GLU A 82 25.66 26.50 17.89
CA GLU A 82 24.75 27.00 18.91
C GLU A 82 24.47 28.49 18.72
N ARG A 83 25.39 29.21 18.06
CA ARG A 83 25.22 30.62 17.70
C ARG A 83 24.26 30.83 16.54
N ILE A 84 24.22 29.93 15.53
CA ILE A 84 23.37 30.02 14.33
C ILE A 84 21.87 30.00 14.69
N PHE A 85 21.51 29.31 15.77
CA PHE A 85 20.14 29.09 16.17
C PHE A 85 19.59 30.23 17.06
N THR A 86 18.99 31.21 16.41
CA THR A 86 18.53 32.47 17.02
C THR A 86 17.09 32.49 17.50
N ARG A 87 16.30 31.45 17.20
CA ARG A 87 14.92 31.41 17.66
C ARG A 87 14.90 31.27 19.17
N THR A 88 14.46 32.34 19.79
CA THR A 88 14.38 32.49 21.23
C THR A 88 12.94 32.32 21.67
N PRO A 89 12.70 31.84 22.90
CA PRO A 89 11.35 31.83 23.46
C PRO A 89 10.74 33.23 23.35
N ALA A 90 9.52 33.32 22.81
CA ALA A 90 8.83 34.59 22.69
C ALA A 90 8.65 35.26 24.06
N ASN A 91 8.60 36.60 24.07
CA ASN A 91 8.32 37.41 25.25
C ASN A 91 9.36 37.25 26.39
N ARG A 92 10.56 36.75 26.10
CA ARG A 92 11.66 36.75 27.06
C ARG A 92 12.76 37.72 26.61
N PRO A 93 13.17 38.67 27.46
CA PRO A 93 14.34 39.49 27.17
C PRO A 93 15.57 38.59 27.21
N LEU A 94 16.40 38.68 26.17
CA LEU A 94 17.66 37.96 26.09
C LEU A 94 18.78 38.92 25.71
N PRO A 95 19.97 38.77 26.32
CA PRO A 95 21.13 39.59 26.00
C PRO A 95 21.75 39.12 24.68
N TYR A 96 22.05 40.06 23.80
CA TYR A 96 22.78 39.83 22.55
C TYR A 96 24.04 40.70 22.52
N ALA A 97 25.19 40.08 22.27
CA ALA A 97 26.42 40.75 21.92
C ALA A 97 26.33 41.21 20.46
N VAL A 98 26.45 42.51 20.25
CA VAL A 98 26.47 43.17 18.95
C VAL A 98 27.85 43.79 18.74
N VAL A 99 28.53 43.41 17.68
CA VAL A 99 29.77 44.05 17.23
C VAL A 99 29.46 44.87 15.99
N HIS A 100 29.61 46.18 16.11
CA HIS A 100 29.44 47.15 15.03
C HIS A 100 30.75 47.93 14.89
N ASP A 101 31.36 47.94 13.70
CA ASP A 101 32.66 48.59 13.43
C ASP A 101 33.75 48.25 14.47
N GLY A 102 33.83 46.97 14.87
CA GLY A 102 34.80 46.48 15.86
C GLY A 102 34.50 46.85 17.32
N ARG A 103 33.45 47.61 17.60
CA ARG A 103 33.01 47.94 18.97
C ARG A 103 31.94 46.97 19.44
N ARG A 104 32.22 46.30 20.55
CA ARG A 104 31.29 45.37 21.21
C ARG A 104 30.35 46.11 22.15
N ARG A 105 29.04 45.87 22.01
CA ARG A 105 28.00 46.27 22.98
C ARG A 105 27.05 45.11 23.25
N VAL A 106 26.49 45.05 24.46
CA VAL A 106 25.43 44.07 24.79
C VAL A 106 24.09 44.79 24.79
N VAL A 107 23.13 44.22 24.08
CA VAL A 107 21.79 44.77 23.91
C VAL A 107 20.77 43.71 24.32
N GLU A 108 19.87 44.06 25.21
CA GLU A 108 18.71 43.22 25.50
C GLU A 108 17.63 43.40 24.44
N MET A 109 17.22 42.29 23.83
CA MET A 109 16.12 42.23 22.88
C MET A 109 15.07 41.25 23.38
N THR A 110 13.81 41.64 23.29
CA THR A 110 12.67 40.75 23.56
C THR A 110 12.14 40.25 22.22
N ALA A 111 12.15 38.93 22.02
CA ALA A 111 11.68 38.34 20.77
C ALA A 111 10.15 38.43 20.68
N ALA A 112 9.66 39.01 19.59
CA ALA A 112 8.23 39.09 19.32
C ALA A 112 7.70 37.72 18.88
N PRO A 113 6.54 37.26 19.37
CA PRO A 113 6.00 35.94 19.02
C PRO A 113 5.76 35.83 17.52
N VAL A 114 6.28 34.77 16.90
CA VAL A 114 5.98 34.44 15.51
C VAL A 114 4.71 33.61 15.51
N ARG A 115 3.57 34.25 15.27
CA ARG A 115 2.30 33.55 15.04
C ARG A 115 2.03 33.47 13.53
N PRO A 116 1.67 32.31 12.99
CA PRO A 116 1.26 32.22 11.59
C PRO A 116 0.00 33.06 11.39
N ALA A 117 -0.10 33.75 10.25
CA ALA A 117 -1.35 34.40 9.86
C ALA A 117 -2.46 33.35 9.72
N PRO A 118 -3.76 33.71 9.85
CA PRO A 118 -4.85 32.74 9.75
C PRO A 118 -4.83 31.89 8.48
N SER A 119 -4.48 32.47 7.33
CA SER A 119 -4.30 31.75 6.07
C SER A 119 -3.13 30.78 6.08
N GLN A 120 -2.03 31.12 6.75
CA GLN A 120 -0.85 30.26 6.90
C GLN A 120 -1.12 29.10 7.87
N ALA A 121 -1.88 29.35 8.94
CA ALA A 121 -2.31 28.31 9.88
C ALA A 121 -3.14 27.22 9.17
N GLY A 122 -4.07 27.61 8.29
CA GLY A 122 -4.84 26.64 7.49
C GLY A 122 -3.97 25.77 6.58
N VAL A 123 -2.95 26.35 5.94
CA VAL A 123 -2.00 25.60 5.10
C VAL A 123 -1.15 24.63 5.94
N ILE A 124 -0.65 25.06 7.10
CA ILE A 124 0.10 24.21 8.03
C ILE A 124 -0.74 22.98 8.42
N VAL A 125 -2.01 23.18 8.76
CA VAL A 125 -2.92 22.07 9.09
C VAL A 125 -3.10 21.13 7.90
N ALA A 126 -3.36 21.67 6.69
CA ALA A 126 -3.51 20.84 5.50
C ALA A 126 -2.26 20.01 5.20
N LEU A 127 -1.07 20.58 5.39
CA LEU A 127 0.21 19.89 5.24
C LEU A 127 0.42 18.82 6.32
N LEU A 128 0.07 19.08 7.59
CA LEU A 128 0.11 18.09 8.66
C LEU A 128 -0.80 16.90 8.39
N VAL A 129 -2.04 17.16 7.96
CA VAL A 129 -3.01 16.10 7.59
C VAL A 129 -2.47 15.28 6.43
N ARG A 130 -1.94 15.93 5.39
CA ARG A 130 -1.27 15.25 4.27
C ARG A 130 -0.12 14.37 4.73
N GLY A 131 0.79 14.91 5.56
CA GLY A 131 1.93 14.17 6.09
C GLY A 131 1.51 12.95 6.90
N ALA A 132 0.50 13.10 7.76
CA ALA A 132 -0.10 12.00 8.51
C ALA A 132 -0.67 10.92 7.58
N ILE A 133 -1.41 11.29 6.54
CA ILE A 133 -1.95 10.35 5.54
C ILE A 133 -0.81 9.60 4.83
N ILE A 134 0.24 10.29 4.39
CA ILE A 134 1.38 9.66 3.69
C ILE A 134 2.12 8.68 4.62
N ALA A 135 2.43 9.09 5.85
CA ALA A 135 3.06 8.22 6.84
C ALA A 135 2.18 6.99 7.13
N LEU A 136 0.86 7.18 7.17
CA LEU A 136 -0.10 6.10 7.35
C LEU A 136 -0.08 5.09 6.22
N ILE A 137 -0.05 5.57 4.98
CA ILE A 137 -0.01 4.73 3.79
C ILE A 137 1.23 3.83 3.83
N GLY A 138 2.40 4.40 4.13
CA GLY A 138 3.63 3.63 4.28
C GLY A 138 3.54 2.61 5.43
N ALA A 139 3.03 3.02 6.60
CA ALA A 139 2.86 2.14 7.75
C ALA A 139 1.92 0.97 7.43
N LEU A 140 0.77 1.26 6.82
CA LEU A 140 -0.23 0.30 6.39
C LEU A 140 0.40 -0.74 5.45
N LEU A 141 1.18 -0.31 4.46
CA LEU A 141 1.83 -1.23 3.53
C LEU A 141 2.83 -2.18 4.21
N VAL A 142 3.62 -1.70 5.17
CA VAL A 142 4.52 -2.57 5.93
C VAL A 142 3.75 -3.53 6.83
N LEU A 143 2.66 -3.07 7.44
CA LEU A 143 1.86 -3.89 8.35
C LEU A 143 1.07 -4.98 7.62
N LEU A 144 0.57 -4.65 6.43
CA LEU A 144 -0.09 -5.60 5.52
C LEU A 144 0.91 -6.60 4.93
N ARG A 145 2.13 -6.17 4.59
CA ARG A 145 3.13 -7.03 3.95
C ARG A 145 4.55 -6.69 4.39
N PRO A 146 5.01 -7.18 5.55
CA PRO A 146 6.32 -6.84 6.08
C PRO A 146 7.43 -7.37 5.17
N SER A 147 8.07 -6.45 4.45
CA SER A 147 9.20 -6.73 3.56
C SER A 147 10.19 -5.55 3.54
N ILE A 148 11.42 -5.78 3.08
CA ILE A 148 12.42 -4.71 2.93
C ILE A 148 11.91 -3.64 1.96
N MET A 149 11.22 -4.04 0.88
CA MET A 149 10.60 -3.12 -0.08
C MET A 149 9.57 -2.20 0.57
N THR A 150 8.64 -2.75 1.36
CA THR A 150 7.63 -1.93 2.04
C THR A 150 8.23 -1.06 3.14
N ALA A 151 9.28 -1.52 3.82
CA ALA A 151 9.98 -0.69 4.82
C ALA A 151 10.75 0.46 4.17
N ALA A 152 11.42 0.21 3.04
CA ALA A 152 12.06 1.26 2.25
C ALA A 152 11.02 2.30 1.80
N PHE A 153 9.87 1.85 1.31
CA PHE A 153 8.77 2.74 0.96
C PHE A 153 8.20 3.52 2.16
N PHE A 154 8.08 2.89 3.33
CA PHE A 154 7.63 3.57 4.54
C PHE A 154 8.59 4.68 4.98
N ILE A 155 9.91 4.45 4.94
CA ILE A 155 10.89 5.49 5.26
C ILE A 155 10.80 6.65 4.25
N LEU A 156 10.62 6.35 2.97
CA LEU A 156 10.36 7.34 1.93
C LEU A 156 9.03 8.10 2.15
N CYS A 157 8.00 7.45 2.70
CA CYS A 157 6.79 8.15 3.14
C CYS A 157 7.06 9.10 4.31
N LEU A 158 7.93 8.73 5.25
CA LEU A 158 8.32 9.63 6.35
C LEU A 158 9.08 10.85 5.84
N GLU A 159 9.98 10.68 4.88
CA GLU A 159 10.65 11.79 4.20
C GLU A 159 9.64 12.74 3.53
N PHE A 160 8.65 12.20 2.80
CA PHE A 160 7.63 13.04 2.15
C PHE A 160 6.61 13.65 3.10
N ALA A 161 6.42 13.04 4.26
CA ALA A 161 5.65 13.63 5.34
C ALA A 161 6.42 14.81 5.97
N GLU A 162 7.76 14.85 5.86
CA GLU A 162 8.65 15.80 6.56
C GLU A 162 8.57 17.20 5.96
N LEU A 163 8.08 17.31 4.73
CA LEU A 163 8.00 18.55 3.97
C LEU A 163 6.76 19.41 4.29
N ALA A 164 6.11 19.15 5.43
CA ALA A 164 4.84 19.74 5.79
C ALA A 164 4.93 21.05 6.61
N HIS A 165 6.13 21.57 6.88
CA HIS A 165 6.29 22.80 7.65
C HIS A 165 6.81 23.97 6.80
N PRO A 166 6.33 25.21 6.99
CA PRO A 166 6.87 26.41 6.33
C PRO A 166 8.30 26.79 6.77
N LEU A 167 8.97 25.93 7.55
CA LEU A 167 10.33 26.10 8.02
C LEU A 167 11.11 24.85 7.67
N SER A 168 12.38 25.00 7.31
CA SER A 168 13.24 23.86 7.02
C SER A 168 13.41 22.97 8.26
N ASN A 169 13.67 21.67 8.09
CA ASN A 169 13.84 20.73 9.21
C ASN A 169 14.94 21.17 10.18
N LEU A 170 15.96 21.85 9.66
CA LEU A 170 17.02 22.45 10.45
C LEU A 170 16.51 23.60 11.32
N GLU A 171 15.55 24.41 10.83
CA GLU A 171 14.89 25.45 11.62
C GLU A 171 13.98 24.87 12.71
N LEU A 172 13.22 23.80 12.46
CA LEU A 172 12.44 23.15 13.52
C LEU A 172 13.33 22.51 14.59
N THR A 173 14.38 21.81 14.15
CA THR A 173 15.40 21.22 15.03
C THR A 173 16.09 22.30 15.85
N SER A 174 16.37 23.46 15.24
CA SER A 174 16.98 24.60 15.94
C SER A 174 16.09 25.20 17.01
N ALA A 175 14.78 25.21 16.76
CA ALA A 175 13.78 25.83 17.59
C ALA A 175 13.42 24.93 18.78
N ALA A 176 13.54 23.61 18.65
CA ALA A 176 13.20 22.67 19.71
C ALA A 176 13.97 22.93 21.03
N PRO A 177 13.39 22.58 22.20
CA PRO A 177 14.09 22.67 23.48
C PRO A 177 15.40 21.89 23.48
N LEU A 178 16.42 22.38 24.20
CA LEU A 178 17.79 21.83 24.21
C LEU A 178 17.84 20.31 24.43
N PHE A 179 16.97 19.80 25.31
CA PHE A 179 16.83 18.37 25.61
C PHE A 179 16.43 17.51 24.40
N TRP A 180 15.58 18.01 23.51
CA TRP A 180 15.08 17.28 22.34
C TRP A 180 16.01 17.39 21.13
N LYS A 181 16.84 18.42 21.05
CA LYS A 181 17.65 18.73 19.86
C LYS A 181 18.50 17.57 19.34
N PRO A 182 19.25 16.81 20.17
CA PRO A 182 20.08 15.71 19.65
C PRO A 182 19.25 14.62 18.99
N LEU A 183 18.10 14.28 19.57
CA LEU A 183 17.17 13.29 19.01
C LEU A 183 16.62 13.75 17.66
N LEU A 184 16.16 15.01 17.58
CA LEU A 184 15.62 15.58 16.34
C LEU A 184 16.65 15.65 15.23
N LEU A 185 17.88 16.04 15.58
CA LEU A 185 18.99 16.10 14.63
C LEU A 185 19.32 14.72 14.08
N VAL A 186 19.42 13.71 14.95
CA VAL A 186 19.66 12.31 14.53
C VAL A 186 18.54 11.82 13.62
N LEU A 187 17.28 12.06 13.97
CA LEU A 187 16.13 11.66 13.16
C LEU A 187 16.13 12.35 11.79
N THR A 188 16.39 13.66 11.75
CA THR A 188 16.51 14.43 10.51
C THR A 188 17.64 13.86 9.64
N CYS A 189 18.80 13.55 10.23
CA CYS A 189 19.91 12.96 9.48
C CYS A 189 19.61 11.56 8.97
N ILE A 190 18.91 10.73 9.74
CA ILE A 190 18.52 9.38 9.30
C ILE A 190 17.54 9.47 8.13
N VAL A 191 16.49 10.28 8.26
CA VAL A 191 15.45 10.38 7.23
C VAL A 191 15.97 11.11 6.00
N SER A 192 16.46 12.34 6.14
CA SER A 192 16.95 13.16 5.01
C SER A 192 18.26 12.64 4.41
N GLY A 193 19.15 12.10 5.24
CA GLY A 193 20.44 11.57 4.77
C GLY A 193 20.33 10.20 4.11
N GLY A 194 19.53 9.28 4.69
CA GLY A 194 19.41 7.90 4.20
C GLY A 194 18.40 7.72 3.07
N ALA A 195 17.43 8.63 2.93
CA ALA A 195 16.36 8.59 1.95
C ALA A 195 16.80 8.32 0.49
N PRO A 196 17.80 9.02 -0.07
CA PRO A 196 18.18 8.84 -1.47
C PRO A 196 18.59 7.40 -1.79
N ALA A 197 19.34 6.77 -0.88
CA ALA A 197 19.75 5.38 -1.03
C ALA A 197 18.56 4.41 -0.88
N ILE A 198 17.62 4.73 0.02
CA ILE A 198 16.41 3.95 0.24
C ILE A 198 15.50 3.96 -0.98
N VAL A 199 15.40 5.08 -1.71
CA VAL A 199 14.65 5.17 -2.98
C VAL A 199 15.21 4.17 -4.00
N ALA A 200 16.53 4.08 -4.11
CA ALA A 200 17.16 3.10 -4.99
C ALA A 200 16.85 1.66 -4.57
N ILE A 201 16.92 1.36 -3.27
CA ILE A 201 16.57 0.04 -2.74
C ILE A 201 15.10 -0.32 -3.04
N PHE A 202 14.19 0.65 -2.91
CA PHE A 202 12.79 0.47 -3.28
C PHE A 202 12.65 0.16 -4.78
N CYS A 203 13.25 0.96 -5.67
CA CYS A 203 13.19 0.75 -7.12
C CYS A 203 13.82 -0.58 -7.55
N MET A 204 14.88 -1.03 -6.89
CA MET A 204 15.52 -2.33 -7.17
C MET A 204 14.64 -3.53 -6.80
N ARG A 205 13.81 -3.41 -5.76
CA ARG A 205 12.96 -4.51 -5.25
C ARG A 205 11.54 -4.50 -5.81
N PHE A 206 10.99 -3.35 -6.15
CA PHE A 206 9.63 -3.27 -6.69
C PHE A 206 9.55 -3.86 -8.11
N PRO A 207 8.51 -4.62 -8.51
CA PRO A 207 7.32 -5.04 -7.74
C PRO A 207 7.43 -6.42 -7.04
N SER A 208 8.45 -7.23 -7.38
CA SER A 208 8.56 -8.61 -6.89
C SER A 208 8.87 -8.73 -5.39
N GLY A 209 9.51 -7.72 -4.80
CA GLY A 209 10.02 -7.70 -3.42
C GLY A 209 11.47 -8.19 -3.29
N GLU A 210 11.99 -8.82 -4.35
CA GLU A 210 13.36 -9.32 -4.45
C GLU A 210 14.13 -8.56 -5.55
N PRO A 211 15.39 -8.18 -5.28
CA PRO A 211 16.25 -7.61 -6.31
C PRO A 211 16.65 -8.68 -7.33
N LEU A 212 16.98 -8.26 -8.55
CA LEU A 212 17.63 -9.12 -9.53
C LEU A 212 18.95 -9.67 -8.97
N THR A 213 19.31 -10.91 -9.30
CA THR A 213 20.52 -11.58 -8.77
C THR A 213 21.78 -10.76 -9.03
N SER A 214 21.87 -10.10 -10.19
CA SER A 214 22.97 -9.22 -10.58
C SER A 214 23.07 -7.93 -9.75
N TRP A 215 22.02 -7.54 -9.04
CA TRP A 215 21.93 -6.27 -8.29
C TRP A 215 22.09 -6.43 -6.79
N ARG A 216 22.20 -7.66 -6.28
CA ARG A 216 22.57 -7.93 -4.88
C ARG A 216 23.83 -7.17 -4.41
N PRO A 217 24.93 -7.07 -5.19
CA PRO A 217 26.08 -6.25 -4.78
C PRO A 217 25.76 -4.76 -4.77
N VAL A 218 24.98 -4.27 -5.74
CA VAL A 218 24.57 -2.86 -5.82
C VAL A 218 23.68 -2.50 -4.63
N GLU A 219 22.73 -3.35 -4.25
CA GLU A 219 21.90 -3.14 -3.06
C GLU A 219 22.74 -3.01 -1.79
N LYS A 220 23.71 -3.91 -1.59
CA LYS A 220 24.63 -3.83 -0.43
C LYS A 220 25.44 -2.53 -0.44
N ALA A 221 25.91 -2.11 -1.61
CA ALA A 221 26.59 -0.84 -1.78
C ALA A 221 25.66 0.34 -1.42
N MET A 222 24.39 0.31 -1.87
CA MET A 222 23.41 1.34 -1.53
C MET A 222 23.12 1.42 -0.03
N ILE A 223 23.09 0.30 0.69
CA ILE A 223 22.95 0.31 2.16
C ILE A 223 24.16 1.02 2.80
N GLY A 224 25.38 0.70 2.35
CA GLY A 224 26.61 1.36 2.81
C GLY A 224 26.64 2.85 2.48
N ILE A 225 26.23 3.23 1.26
CA ILE A 225 26.08 4.62 0.82
C ILE A 225 25.02 5.35 1.65
N GLY A 226 23.91 4.69 1.99
CA GLY A 226 22.89 5.22 2.89
C GLY A 226 23.44 5.55 4.27
N ALA A 227 24.20 4.64 4.88
CA ALA A 227 24.87 4.91 6.16
C ALA A 227 25.90 6.06 6.05
N ALA A 228 26.68 6.07 4.96
CA ALA A 228 27.68 7.11 4.72
C ALA A 228 27.04 8.49 4.49
N THR A 229 25.91 8.57 3.80
CA THR A 229 25.18 9.81 3.53
C THR A 229 24.50 10.37 4.77
N VAL A 230 23.99 9.52 5.67
CA VAL A 230 23.55 9.94 7.01
C VAL A 230 24.71 10.59 7.78
N GLY A 231 25.88 9.94 7.81
CA GLY A 231 27.08 10.47 8.46
C GLY A 231 27.59 11.76 7.81
N LEU A 232 27.59 11.82 6.48
CA LEU A 232 28.04 12.97 5.71
C LEU A 232 27.09 14.16 5.88
N TYR A 233 25.78 13.94 5.92
CA TYR A 233 24.79 14.98 6.17
C TYR A 233 24.91 15.53 7.60
N PHE A 234 25.08 14.65 8.59
CA PHE A 234 25.38 15.04 9.96
C PHE A 234 26.69 15.86 10.03
N ALA A 235 27.75 15.39 9.36
CA ALA A 235 29.02 16.11 9.29
C ALA A 235 28.88 17.44 8.57
N ALA A 236 28.10 17.54 7.50
CA ALA A 236 27.86 18.79 6.78
C ALA A 236 27.13 19.81 7.67
N ILE A 237 26.14 19.37 8.45
CA ILE A 237 25.44 20.23 9.42
C ILE A 237 26.39 20.64 10.54
N TYR A 238 27.06 19.68 11.19
CA TYR A 238 27.93 19.93 12.33
C TYR A 238 29.19 20.73 11.97
N VAL A 239 29.85 20.39 10.86
CA VAL A 239 31.03 21.11 10.38
C VAL A 239 30.64 22.43 9.75
N GLY A 240 29.57 22.52 8.96
CA GLY A 240 29.10 23.79 8.37
C GLY A 240 28.66 24.79 9.41
N SER A 241 28.26 24.28 10.57
CA SER A 241 27.99 25.11 11.70
C SER A 241 29.20 25.57 12.51
N THR A 242 30.38 24.99 12.26
CA THR A 242 31.63 25.34 12.96
C THR A 242 32.62 26.05 12.02
N PHE A 243 32.59 25.73 10.72
CA PHE A 243 33.44 26.21 9.65
C PHE A 243 32.59 26.38 8.37
N SER A 244 32.44 27.60 7.87
CA SER A 244 31.57 27.89 6.71
C SER A 244 31.98 27.09 5.47
N ASP A 245 33.26 27.11 5.11
CA ASP A 245 33.71 26.61 3.81
C ASP A 245 33.77 25.08 3.74
N LEU A 246 34.23 24.42 4.81
CA LEU A 246 34.33 22.96 4.84
C LEU A 246 32.93 22.33 4.89
N GLY A 247 31.99 22.89 5.64
CA GLY A 247 30.62 22.37 5.66
C GLY A 247 29.87 22.57 4.36
N VAL A 248 30.04 23.72 3.70
CA VAL A 248 29.48 23.93 2.34
C VAL A 248 30.05 22.91 1.36
N ARG A 249 31.36 22.60 1.43
CA ARG A 249 31.96 21.53 0.62
C ARG A 249 31.39 20.16 0.94
N LEU A 250 31.25 19.80 2.21
CA LEU A 250 30.65 18.53 2.63
C LEU A 250 29.18 18.41 2.19
N TYR A 251 28.42 19.50 2.28
CA TYR A 251 27.04 19.56 1.78
C TYR A 251 26.99 19.44 0.25
N GLY A 252 27.94 20.03 -0.46
CA GLY A 252 28.11 19.85 -1.91
C GLY A 252 28.40 18.39 -2.28
N ILE A 253 29.31 17.73 -1.57
CA ILE A 253 29.59 16.30 -1.75
C ILE A 253 28.33 15.47 -1.46
N PHE A 254 27.63 15.76 -0.36
CA PHE A 254 26.36 15.12 -0.02
C PHE A 254 25.35 15.24 -1.17
N SER A 255 25.19 16.45 -1.70
CA SER A 255 24.27 16.73 -2.80
C SER A 255 24.62 15.93 -4.06
N VAL A 256 25.91 15.83 -4.41
CA VAL A 256 26.36 15.00 -5.55
C VAL A 256 26.02 13.52 -5.31
N VAL A 257 26.27 12.99 -4.11
CA VAL A 257 25.95 11.61 -3.77
C VAL A 257 24.44 11.35 -3.80
N VAL A 258 23.62 12.29 -3.35
CA VAL A 258 22.14 12.23 -3.45
C VAL A 258 21.71 12.09 -4.92
N TRP A 259 22.23 12.92 -5.81
CA TRP A 259 21.92 12.84 -7.25
C TRP A 259 22.36 11.52 -7.88
N LEU A 260 23.51 10.99 -7.50
CA LEU A 260 23.95 9.66 -7.92
C LEU A 260 22.99 8.56 -7.45
N CYS A 261 22.49 8.64 -6.21
CA CYS A 261 21.50 7.69 -5.70
C CYS A 261 20.19 7.73 -6.50
N TYR A 262 19.70 8.93 -6.85
CA TYR A 262 18.52 9.06 -7.71
C TYR A 262 18.76 8.57 -9.13
N ALA A 263 19.96 8.77 -9.69
CA ALA A 263 20.33 8.21 -10.99
C ALA A 263 20.33 6.67 -10.96
N VAL A 264 20.87 6.06 -9.90
CA VAL A 264 20.80 4.60 -9.68
C VAL A 264 19.36 4.14 -9.52
N ALA A 265 18.53 4.86 -8.76
CA ALA A 265 17.12 4.53 -8.60
C ALA A 265 16.35 4.59 -9.94
N ALA A 266 16.61 5.60 -10.76
CA ALA A 266 16.00 5.76 -12.08
C ALA A 266 16.47 4.66 -13.05
N ALA A 267 17.77 4.37 -13.10
CA ALA A 267 18.31 3.27 -13.91
C ALA A 267 17.73 1.92 -13.46
N ALA A 268 17.63 1.70 -12.15
CA ALA A 268 17.03 0.52 -11.59
C ALA A 268 15.56 0.37 -12.01
N PHE A 269 14.80 1.45 -11.90
CA PHE A 269 13.41 1.49 -12.33
C PHE A 269 13.26 1.22 -13.84
N MET A 270 14.09 1.84 -14.69
CA MET A 270 14.04 1.68 -16.14
C MET A 270 14.35 0.25 -16.58
N VAL A 271 15.39 -0.37 -16.02
CA VAL A 271 15.72 -1.77 -16.32
C VAL A 271 14.59 -2.69 -15.88
N ARG A 272 13.99 -2.45 -14.71
CA ARG A 272 12.83 -3.22 -14.24
C ARG A 272 11.62 -3.04 -15.14
N TYR A 273 11.35 -1.82 -15.59
CA TYR A 273 10.27 -1.53 -16.52
C TYR A 273 10.47 -2.22 -17.88
N ALA A 274 11.71 -2.28 -18.37
CA ALA A 274 12.03 -2.95 -19.64
C ALA A 274 11.88 -4.48 -19.57
N HIS A 275 12.19 -5.10 -18.42
CA HIS A 275 12.08 -6.55 -18.23
C HIS A 275 10.69 -7.00 -17.75
N ALA A 276 9.81 -6.07 -17.34
CA ALA A 276 8.48 -6.41 -16.84
C ALA A 276 7.51 -6.72 -17.98
N SER A 277 6.79 -7.84 -17.86
CA SER A 277 5.70 -8.24 -18.74
C SER A 277 4.38 -8.34 -17.97
N GLY A 278 3.26 -8.35 -18.70
CA GLY A 278 1.93 -8.55 -18.13
C GLY A 278 1.57 -7.57 -16.99
N GLU A 279 1.16 -8.12 -15.86
CA GLU A 279 0.65 -7.38 -14.71
C GLU A 279 1.72 -6.52 -14.02
N ASP A 280 2.97 -6.98 -13.97
CA ASP A 280 4.06 -6.22 -13.35
C ASP A 280 4.35 -4.92 -14.10
N ARG A 281 4.16 -4.91 -15.42
CA ARG A 281 4.27 -3.68 -16.22
C ARG A 281 3.15 -2.70 -15.90
N ALA A 282 1.93 -3.18 -15.64
CA ALA A 282 0.83 -2.33 -15.20
C ALA A 282 1.10 -1.72 -13.81
N ARG A 283 1.63 -2.50 -12.86
CA ARG A 283 2.06 -2.02 -11.54
C ARG A 283 3.12 -0.93 -11.66
N LEU A 284 4.14 -1.16 -12.48
CA LEU A 284 5.23 -0.20 -12.68
C LEU A 284 4.75 1.10 -13.37
N ARG A 285 3.73 1.06 -14.24
CA ARG A 285 3.16 2.29 -14.84
C ARG A 285 2.60 3.24 -13.78
N TRP A 286 1.91 2.73 -12.77
CA TRP A 286 1.41 3.57 -11.66
C TRP A 286 2.54 4.15 -10.81
N VAL A 287 3.59 3.35 -10.56
CA VAL A 287 4.78 3.85 -9.86
C VAL A 287 5.53 4.89 -10.69
N ALA A 288 5.61 4.73 -12.03
CA ALA A 288 6.17 5.73 -12.92
C ALA A 288 5.42 7.06 -12.85
N ILE A 289 4.07 7.04 -12.85
CA ILE A 289 3.25 8.24 -12.66
C ILE A 289 3.57 8.90 -11.33
N GLY A 290 3.69 8.10 -10.26
CA GLY A 290 4.10 8.59 -8.95
C GLY A 290 5.49 9.24 -8.97
N LEU A 291 6.49 8.58 -9.54
CA LEU A 291 7.86 9.09 -9.64
C LEU A 291 7.92 10.39 -10.46
N LEU A 292 7.16 10.47 -11.55
CA LEU A 292 7.04 11.69 -12.34
C LEU A 292 6.42 12.82 -11.53
N SER A 293 5.38 12.53 -10.74
CA SER A 293 4.75 13.52 -9.86
C SER A 293 5.71 14.00 -8.76
N PHE A 294 6.57 13.11 -8.26
CA PHE A 294 7.63 13.47 -7.31
C PHE A 294 8.68 14.37 -7.96
N LEU A 295 9.17 14.02 -9.15
CA LEU A 295 10.09 14.87 -9.92
C LEU A 295 9.51 16.26 -10.18
N ALA A 296 8.23 16.34 -10.56
CA ALA A 296 7.54 17.61 -10.78
C ALA A 296 7.41 18.44 -9.50
N SER A 297 7.02 17.81 -8.39
CA SER A 297 6.97 18.40 -7.06
C SER A 297 8.33 18.95 -6.62
N TYR A 298 9.40 18.18 -6.81
CA TYR A 298 10.77 18.59 -6.47
C TYR A 298 11.28 19.73 -7.38
N ALA A 299 10.97 19.70 -8.68
CA ALA A 299 11.34 20.78 -9.60
C ALA A 299 10.64 22.10 -9.24
N LEU A 300 9.35 22.06 -8.87
CA LEU A 300 8.62 23.23 -8.40
C LEU A 300 9.19 23.77 -7.10
N PHE A 301 9.58 22.88 -6.18
CA PHE A 301 10.27 23.27 -4.95
C PHE A 301 11.60 23.97 -5.24
N LEU A 302 12.46 23.38 -6.08
CA LEU A 302 13.74 23.99 -6.45
C LEU A 302 13.56 25.34 -7.15
N TYR A 303 12.58 25.47 -8.05
CA TYR A 303 12.27 26.74 -8.68
C TYR A 303 11.83 27.79 -7.64
N SER A 304 10.98 27.40 -6.69
CA SER A 304 10.54 28.28 -5.60
C SER A 304 11.66 28.75 -4.69
N GLU A 305 12.69 27.93 -4.46
CA GLU A 305 13.80 28.24 -3.55
C GLU A 305 14.94 29.01 -4.24
N ASN A 306 15.11 28.85 -5.56
CA ASN A 306 16.25 29.44 -6.29
C ASN A 306 15.89 30.69 -7.10
N ASP A 307 14.61 30.95 -7.39
CA ASP A 307 14.17 32.17 -8.07
C ASP A 307 13.55 33.15 -7.06
N ALA A 308 14.19 34.31 -6.88
CA ALA A 308 13.72 35.35 -5.96
C ALA A 308 12.36 35.94 -6.36
N ASN A 309 11.93 35.77 -7.61
CA ASN A 309 10.62 36.20 -8.11
C ASN A 309 9.57 35.09 -8.02
N ALA A 310 9.95 33.86 -7.64
CA ALA A 310 9.00 32.79 -7.49
C ALA A 310 8.02 33.11 -6.35
N PRO A 311 6.71 32.86 -6.54
CA PRO A 311 5.76 33.10 -5.47
C PRO A 311 6.02 32.17 -4.28
N ALA A 312 6.09 32.73 -3.06
CA ALA A 312 6.39 31.96 -1.85
C ALA A 312 5.38 30.82 -1.55
N TYR A 313 4.17 30.88 -2.12
CA TYR A 313 3.19 29.79 -2.00
C TYR A 313 3.51 28.59 -2.89
N LEU A 314 4.40 28.72 -3.88
CA LEU A 314 4.68 27.68 -4.86
C LEU A 314 5.34 26.46 -4.21
N SER A 315 6.28 26.65 -3.28
CA SER A 315 6.87 25.55 -2.49
C SER A 315 5.82 24.80 -1.66
N TRP A 316 4.74 25.49 -1.21
CA TRP A 316 3.65 24.87 -0.45
C TRP A 316 2.78 24.02 -1.36
N TRP A 317 2.43 24.53 -2.55
CA TRP A 317 1.65 23.80 -3.55
C TRP A 317 2.41 22.65 -4.18
N ALA A 318 3.73 22.79 -4.35
CA ALA A 318 4.60 21.74 -4.85
C ALA A 318 4.43 20.44 -4.05
N GLN A 319 4.19 20.54 -2.73
CA GLN A 319 3.93 19.36 -1.89
C GLN A 319 2.72 18.57 -2.37
N PHE A 320 1.58 19.22 -2.62
CA PHE A 320 0.32 18.55 -3.03
C PHE A 320 0.40 17.87 -4.40
N VAL A 321 1.36 18.24 -5.25
CA VAL A 321 1.59 17.59 -6.56
C VAL A 321 2.15 16.16 -6.40
N ASN A 322 2.85 15.86 -5.31
CA ASN A 322 3.43 14.53 -5.09
C ASN A 322 2.34 13.51 -4.70
N VAL A 323 1.97 12.66 -5.67
CA VAL A 323 0.99 11.58 -5.50
C VAL A 323 1.63 10.19 -5.44
N LEU A 324 2.96 10.10 -5.43
CA LEU A 324 3.69 8.82 -5.39
C LEU A 324 3.18 7.88 -4.28
N PRO A 325 2.91 8.34 -3.03
CA PRO A 325 2.46 7.42 -2.01
C PRO A 325 1.14 6.74 -2.35
N PHE A 326 0.22 7.48 -2.97
CA PHE A 326 -1.09 6.99 -3.40
C PHE A 326 -0.99 6.06 -4.60
N THR A 327 -0.14 6.36 -5.58
CA THR A 327 0.02 5.50 -6.76
C THR A 327 0.74 4.20 -6.42
N VAL A 328 1.70 4.21 -5.49
CA VAL A 328 2.36 3.00 -4.98
C VAL A 328 1.39 2.17 -4.13
N LEU A 329 0.62 2.80 -3.24
CA LEU A 329 -0.45 2.12 -2.51
C LEU A 329 -1.41 1.43 -3.47
N TYR A 330 -1.87 2.15 -4.49
CA TYR A 330 -2.73 1.60 -5.51
C TYR A 330 -2.08 0.44 -6.27
N ALA A 331 -0.82 0.59 -6.69
CA ALA A 331 -0.09 -0.45 -7.42
C ALA A 331 0.13 -1.72 -6.59
N ILE A 332 0.39 -1.58 -5.28
CA ILE A 332 0.59 -2.71 -4.37
C ILE A 332 -0.75 -3.34 -3.99
N VAL A 333 -1.75 -2.54 -3.63
CA VAL A 333 -3.05 -3.03 -3.17
C VAL A 333 -3.82 -3.62 -4.34
N ARG A 334 -4.17 -2.83 -5.38
CA ARG A 334 -5.05 -3.27 -6.48
C ARG A 334 -4.59 -4.56 -7.14
N HIS A 335 -3.28 -4.71 -7.31
CA HIS A 335 -2.71 -5.83 -8.03
C HIS A 335 -2.19 -6.96 -7.13
N ARG A 336 -2.26 -6.84 -5.79
CA ARG A 336 -1.97 -7.94 -4.85
C ARG A 336 -3.03 -8.12 -3.76
N VAL A 337 -4.27 -7.66 -3.99
CA VAL A 337 -5.43 -7.88 -3.08
C VAL A 337 -5.65 -9.38 -2.79
N VAL A 338 -4.99 -10.27 -3.51
CA VAL A 338 -5.37 -11.66 -3.58
C VAL A 338 -4.62 -12.58 -2.63
N ASP A 339 -3.43 -12.18 -2.19
CA ASP A 339 -2.61 -13.02 -1.29
C ASP A 339 -2.62 -12.55 0.16
N VAL A 340 -3.67 -11.84 0.59
CA VAL A 340 -3.79 -11.48 2.00
C VAL A 340 -4.57 -12.58 2.68
N ARG A 341 -3.84 -13.49 3.33
CA ARG A 341 -4.36 -14.40 4.37
C ARG A 341 -5.00 -13.52 5.46
N ILE A 342 -6.29 -13.29 5.30
CA ILE A 342 -7.11 -12.33 6.01
C ILE A 342 -7.41 -12.85 7.41
N ALA A 343 -6.87 -12.16 8.41
CA ALA A 343 -7.49 -11.97 9.71
C ALA A 343 -6.84 -10.76 10.42
N GLY A 344 -5.51 -10.64 10.37
CA GLY A 344 -4.78 -9.59 11.09
C GLY A 344 -4.69 -8.23 10.38
N GLY A 345 -4.69 -8.19 9.04
CA GLY A 345 -4.52 -6.95 8.27
C GLY A 345 -5.76 -6.06 8.24
N ARG A 346 -6.96 -6.66 8.25
CA ARG A 346 -8.23 -5.92 8.19
C ARG A 346 -8.45 -5.10 9.46
N ALA A 347 -8.39 -5.72 10.64
CA ALA A 347 -8.61 -5.02 11.91
C ALA A 347 -7.62 -3.86 12.11
N LEU A 348 -6.36 -4.04 11.68
CA LEU A 348 -5.34 -3.01 11.78
C LEU A 348 -5.53 -1.88 10.76
N ALA A 349 -5.87 -2.22 9.51
CA ALA A 349 -6.23 -1.22 8.49
C ALA A 349 -7.47 -0.43 8.92
N PHE A 350 -8.47 -1.09 9.50
CA PHE A 350 -9.67 -0.46 10.07
C PHE A 350 -9.32 0.47 11.23
N ALA A 351 -8.50 0.02 12.19
CA ALA A 351 -8.08 0.86 13.32
C ALA A 351 -7.31 2.09 12.85
N ILE A 352 -6.43 1.91 11.88
CA ILE A 352 -5.59 2.96 11.32
C ILE A 352 -6.40 3.97 10.48
N LEU A 353 -7.25 3.49 9.58
CA LEU A 353 -8.10 4.34 8.73
C LEU A 353 -9.15 5.10 9.55
N SER A 354 -9.59 4.53 10.68
CA SER A 354 -10.50 5.19 11.62
C SER A 354 -9.77 6.17 12.54
N ALA A 355 -8.51 5.90 12.92
CA ALA A 355 -7.75 6.76 13.81
C ALA A 355 -7.30 8.07 13.16
N VAL A 356 -6.95 8.08 11.86
CA VAL A 356 -6.43 9.30 11.21
C VAL A 356 -7.41 10.45 11.17
N PRO A 357 -8.68 10.26 10.80
CA PRO A 357 -9.65 11.32 10.90
C PRO A 357 -9.89 11.78 12.33
N VAL A 358 -9.95 10.85 13.30
CA VAL A 358 -10.09 11.19 14.72
C VAL A 358 -8.93 12.06 15.19
N ILE A 359 -7.70 11.66 14.89
CA ILE A 359 -6.50 12.42 15.27
C ILE A 359 -6.46 13.77 14.56
N GLY A 360 -6.73 13.82 13.26
CA GLY A 360 -6.77 15.06 12.49
C GLY A 360 -7.83 16.03 12.99
N PHE A 361 -9.02 15.52 13.31
CA PHE A 361 -10.13 16.33 13.79
C PHE A 361 -9.92 16.81 15.23
N SER A 362 -9.45 15.93 16.13
CA SER A 362 -9.06 16.33 17.49
C SER A 362 -7.94 17.37 17.48
N LEU A 363 -7.02 17.31 16.52
CA LEU A 363 -5.96 18.31 16.35
C LEU A 363 -6.54 19.65 15.84
N ILE A 364 -7.49 19.62 14.91
CA ILE A 364 -8.20 20.82 14.41
C ILE A 364 -9.01 21.47 15.53
N ASP A 365 -9.80 20.69 16.26
CA ASP A 365 -10.64 21.12 17.38
C ASP A 365 -9.80 21.75 18.50
N TRP A 366 -8.70 21.09 18.87
CA TRP A 366 -7.73 21.62 19.81
C TRP A 366 -7.10 22.95 19.35
N LEU A 367 -6.82 23.10 18.05
CA LEU A 367 -6.23 24.33 17.51
C LEU A 367 -7.22 25.50 17.49
N LEU A 368 -8.47 25.22 17.10
CA LEU A 368 -9.54 26.21 17.00
C LEU A 368 -9.95 26.70 18.39
N SER A 369 -10.15 25.77 19.33
CA SER A 369 -10.51 26.09 20.72
C SER A 369 -9.43 26.92 21.42
N ASN A 370 -8.14 26.66 21.17
CA ASN A 370 -7.05 27.40 21.80
C ASN A 370 -6.85 28.82 21.21
N GLN A 371 -7.24 29.08 19.97
CA GLN A 371 -7.17 30.40 19.34
C GLN A 371 -8.41 31.27 19.61
N LEU A 372 -9.56 30.64 19.91
CA LEU A 372 -10.86 31.32 20.08
C LEU A 372 -11.29 31.49 21.55
N GLN A 373 -10.39 31.28 22.52
CA GLN A 373 -10.69 31.30 23.97
C GLN A 373 -11.36 32.59 24.50
N SER A 374 -11.43 33.68 23.72
CA SER A 374 -12.06 34.94 24.14
C SER A 374 -13.54 35.09 23.74
N SER A 375 -14.16 34.15 23.02
CA SER A 375 -15.52 34.33 22.51
C SER A 375 -16.47 33.18 22.87
N ARG A 376 -17.70 33.52 23.29
CA ARG A 376 -18.80 32.54 23.50
C ARG A 376 -19.10 31.70 22.25
N ILE A 377 -18.62 32.15 21.09
CA ILE A 377 -18.69 31.43 19.81
C ILE A 377 -17.86 30.14 19.84
N ALA A 378 -16.77 30.07 20.61
CA ALA A 378 -15.92 28.87 20.71
C ALA A 378 -16.71 27.66 21.22
N LEU A 379 -17.55 27.85 22.24
CA LEU A 379 -18.34 26.78 22.85
C LEU A 379 -19.41 26.23 21.89
N VAL A 380 -20.03 27.13 21.11
CA VAL A 380 -20.99 26.74 20.06
C VAL A 380 -20.26 26.02 18.92
N LEU A 381 -19.05 26.47 18.57
CA LEU A 381 -18.24 25.86 17.53
C LEU A 381 -17.77 24.45 17.95
N ASP A 382 -17.26 24.26 19.17
CA ASP A 382 -16.83 22.97 19.71
C ASP A 382 -17.99 21.97 19.74
N VAL A 383 -19.18 22.40 20.16
CA VAL A 383 -20.38 21.54 20.14
C VAL A 383 -20.78 21.18 18.72
N CYS A 384 -20.77 22.14 17.79
CA CYS A 384 -21.07 21.88 16.37
C CYS A 384 -20.03 20.96 15.72
N ILE A 385 -18.75 21.12 16.05
CA ILE A 385 -17.62 20.31 15.58
C ILE A 385 -17.73 18.89 16.13
N ALA A 386 -17.95 18.72 17.43
CA ALA A 386 -18.10 17.42 18.07
C ALA A 386 -19.33 16.65 17.55
N VAL A 387 -20.47 17.33 17.39
CA VAL A 387 -21.69 16.73 16.83
C VAL A 387 -21.51 16.41 15.34
N GLY A 388 -20.95 17.35 14.57
CA GLY A 388 -20.63 17.14 13.16
C GLY A 388 -19.67 15.96 12.95
N PHE A 389 -18.70 15.82 13.84
CA PHE A 389 -17.75 14.71 13.86
C PHE A 389 -18.42 13.38 14.18
N GLY A 390 -19.25 13.33 15.23
CA GLY A 390 -20.01 12.13 15.58
C GLY A 390 -20.87 11.62 14.41
N PHE A 391 -21.53 12.54 13.70
CA PHE A 391 -22.28 12.22 12.49
C PHE A 391 -21.37 11.79 11.33
N TRP A 392 -20.25 12.48 11.12
CA TRP A 392 -19.33 12.18 10.04
C TRP A 392 -18.61 10.83 10.22
N VAL A 393 -18.21 10.47 11.44
CA VAL A 393 -17.63 9.14 11.75
C VAL A 393 -18.64 8.04 11.49
N ASN A 394 -19.88 8.19 11.97
CA ASN A 394 -20.94 7.20 11.76
C ASN A 394 -21.31 7.05 10.27
N ALA A 395 -21.33 8.17 9.53
CA ALA A 395 -21.56 8.16 8.08
C ALA A 395 -20.36 7.58 7.30
N SER A 396 -19.13 7.87 7.75
CA SER A 396 -17.90 7.43 7.10
C SER A 396 -17.61 5.96 7.34
N GLN A 397 -17.97 5.40 8.50
CA GLN A 397 -17.86 3.96 8.75
C GLN A 397 -18.63 3.17 7.68
N ARG A 398 -19.90 3.50 7.43
CA ARG A 398 -20.70 2.83 6.39
C ARG A 398 -20.12 3.01 4.99
N ARG A 399 -19.55 4.19 4.70
CA ARG A 399 -18.92 4.45 3.40
C ARG A 399 -17.60 3.70 3.25
N ILE A 400 -16.78 3.63 4.30
CA ILE A 400 -15.53 2.88 4.34
C ILE A 400 -15.83 1.38 4.19
N ASP A 401 -16.84 0.87 4.88
CA ASP A 401 -17.31 -0.51 4.74
C ASP A 401 -17.70 -0.81 3.29
N ASN A 402 -18.52 0.05 2.68
CA ASN A 402 -18.96 -0.10 1.28
C ASN A 402 -17.82 0.11 0.27
N LEU A 403 -16.86 0.99 0.57
CA LEU A 403 -15.72 1.29 -0.31
C LEU A 403 -14.73 0.12 -0.28
N ILE A 404 -14.44 -0.43 0.90
CA ILE A 404 -13.64 -1.63 1.07
C ILE A 404 -14.34 -2.81 0.41
N GLU A 405 -15.65 -2.98 0.63
CA GLU A 405 -16.39 -4.09 0.02
C GLU A 405 -16.41 -4.01 -1.52
N SER A 406 -16.66 -2.82 -2.07
CA SER A 406 -16.75 -2.60 -3.52
C SER A 406 -15.40 -2.58 -4.25
N ILE A 407 -14.31 -2.17 -3.57
CA ILE A 407 -12.96 -2.16 -4.16
C ILE A 407 -12.31 -3.54 -4.04
N PHE A 408 -12.52 -4.27 -2.94
CA PHE A 408 -11.81 -5.52 -2.66
C PHE A 408 -12.57 -6.80 -3.05
N PHE A 409 -13.91 -6.83 -3.05
CA PHE A 409 -14.68 -8.09 -3.23
C PHE A 409 -15.60 -8.11 -4.44
N ARG A 410 -15.73 -7.02 -5.19
CA ARG A 410 -16.76 -6.94 -6.26
C ARG A 410 -16.54 -7.96 -7.37
N ALA A 411 -15.31 -8.21 -7.82
CA ALA A 411 -15.03 -9.21 -8.84
C ALA A 411 -15.31 -10.64 -8.34
N ARG A 412 -14.87 -10.96 -7.12
CA ARG A 412 -15.02 -12.28 -6.49
C ARG A 412 -16.47 -12.62 -6.17
N LYS A 413 -17.22 -11.66 -5.61
CA LYS A 413 -18.66 -11.80 -5.33
C LYS A 413 -19.47 -12.01 -6.62
N VAL A 414 -19.08 -11.34 -7.72
CA VAL A 414 -19.71 -11.54 -9.03
C VAL A 414 -19.44 -12.93 -9.60
N ALA A 415 -18.21 -13.46 -9.46
CA ALA A 415 -17.85 -14.81 -9.87
C ALA A 415 -18.60 -15.88 -9.05
N GLU A 416 -18.64 -15.71 -7.73
CA GLU A 416 -19.38 -16.59 -6.80
C GLU A 416 -20.88 -16.59 -7.10
N GLU A 417 -21.49 -15.40 -7.23
CA GLU A 417 -22.90 -15.27 -7.58
C GLU A 417 -23.20 -15.85 -8.96
N ARG A 418 -22.26 -15.76 -9.91
CA ARG A 418 -22.38 -16.40 -11.23
C ARG A 418 -22.42 -17.92 -11.08
N LEU A 419 -21.49 -18.53 -10.34
CA LEU A 419 -21.47 -19.97 -10.11
C LEU A 419 -22.72 -20.45 -9.37
N ARG A 420 -23.17 -19.75 -8.33
CA ARG A 420 -24.42 -20.06 -7.62
C ARG A 420 -25.65 -19.94 -8.52
N ARG A 421 -25.68 -18.96 -9.45
CA ARG A 421 -26.75 -18.85 -10.47
C ARG A 421 -26.69 -20.02 -11.46
N VAL A 422 -25.51 -20.47 -11.84
CA VAL A 422 -25.33 -21.65 -12.71
C VAL A 422 -25.79 -22.91 -11.99
N ALA A 423 -25.41 -23.12 -10.73
CA ALA A 423 -25.82 -24.28 -9.94
C ALA A 423 -27.35 -24.45 -9.92
N ARG A 424 -28.08 -23.35 -9.72
CA ARG A 424 -29.56 -23.35 -9.80
C ARG A 424 -30.11 -23.71 -11.19
N ARG A 425 -29.41 -23.39 -12.28
CA ARG A 425 -29.82 -23.72 -13.64
C ARG A 425 -29.52 -25.17 -14.00
N VAL A 426 -28.35 -25.67 -13.57
CA VAL A 426 -27.90 -27.04 -13.84
C VAL A 426 -28.85 -28.07 -13.24
N ALA A 427 -29.42 -27.80 -12.07
CA ALA A 427 -30.44 -28.65 -11.45
C ALA A 427 -31.70 -28.90 -12.31
N HIS A 428 -31.90 -28.13 -13.38
CA HIS A 428 -33.03 -28.25 -14.31
C HIS A 428 -32.60 -28.64 -15.73
N ALA A 429 -31.37 -29.14 -15.90
CA ALA A 429 -30.89 -29.60 -17.20
C ALA A 429 -31.62 -30.87 -17.64
N THR A 430 -31.96 -30.95 -18.93
CA THR A 430 -32.65 -32.11 -19.55
C THR A 430 -31.70 -33.05 -20.30
N GLU A 431 -30.45 -32.64 -20.49
CA GLU A 431 -29.43 -33.40 -21.23
C GLU A 431 -28.14 -33.47 -20.41
N GLN A 432 -27.49 -34.63 -20.43
CA GLN A 432 -26.24 -34.86 -19.71
C GLN A 432 -25.10 -33.96 -20.22
N SER A 433 -25.02 -33.79 -21.54
CA SER A 433 -24.05 -32.91 -22.22
C SER A 433 -24.11 -31.46 -21.73
N ALA A 434 -25.29 -30.97 -21.38
CA ALA A 434 -25.48 -29.61 -20.86
C ALA A 434 -24.94 -29.47 -19.43
N VAL A 435 -25.05 -30.53 -18.61
CA VAL A 435 -24.47 -30.58 -17.26
C VAL A 435 -22.94 -30.65 -17.36
N ASP A 436 -22.41 -31.49 -18.24
CA ASP A 436 -20.97 -31.62 -18.50
C ASP A 436 -20.36 -30.28 -18.94
N GLU A 437 -21.01 -29.59 -19.88
CA GLU A 437 -20.54 -28.28 -20.34
C GLU A 437 -20.61 -27.25 -19.22
N ALA A 438 -21.66 -27.22 -18.40
CA ALA A 438 -21.78 -26.27 -17.31
C ALA A 438 -20.71 -26.47 -16.23
N LEU A 439 -20.37 -27.71 -15.90
CA LEU A 439 -19.34 -28.05 -14.91
C LEU A 439 -17.93 -27.64 -15.32
N VAL A 440 -17.64 -27.59 -16.62
CA VAL A 440 -16.33 -27.21 -17.13
C VAL A 440 -16.29 -25.73 -17.53
N ARG A 441 -17.24 -25.27 -18.35
CA ARG A 441 -17.23 -23.93 -18.95
C ARG A 441 -17.47 -22.84 -17.94
N GLU A 442 -18.40 -23.01 -17.01
CA GLU A 442 -18.79 -21.93 -16.11
C GLU A 442 -17.72 -21.65 -15.04
N PRO A 443 -17.10 -22.65 -14.38
CA PRO A 443 -15.90 -22.42 -13.57
C PRO A 443 -14.74 -21.84 -14.37
N TYR A 444 -14.50 -22.34 -15.59
CA TYR A 444 -13.45 -21.84 -16.47
C TYR A 444 -13.60 -20.34 -16.76
N GLU A 445 -14.81 -19.88 -17.09
CA GLU A 445 -15.06 -18.47 -17.39
C GLU A 445 -15.23 -17.59 -16.15
N ALA A 446 -15.96 -18.06 -15.13
CA ALA A 446 -16.27 -17.27 -13.94
C ALA A 446 -15.02 -17.02 -13.07
N LEU A 447 -14.17 -18.05 -12.93
CA LEU A 447 -12.92 -17.98 -12.17
C LEU A 447 -11.71 -17.68 -13.07
N ARG A 448 -11.93 -17.48 -14.37
CA ARG A 448 -10.89 -17.15 -15.36
C ARG A 448 -9.73 -18.14 -15.30
N LEU A 449 -10.04 -19.43 -15.40
CA LEU A 449 -9.06 -20.50 -15.30
C LEU A 449 -8.22 -20.60 -16.57
N VAL A 450 -6.98 -21.06 -16.42
CA VAL A 450 -6.14 -21.49 -17.55
C VAL A 450 -6.74 -22.74 -18.19
N SER A 451 -7.32 -23.62 -17.36
CA SER A 451 -7.84 -24.91 -17.79
C SER A 451 -8.80 -25.56 -16.79
N ALA A 452 -9.64 -26.48 -17.28
CA ALA A 452 -10.57 -27.30 -16.50
C ALA A 452 -10.86 -28.62 -17.22
N ALA A 453 -11.07 -29.71 -16.50
CA ALA A 453 -11.43 -31.01 -17.05
C ALA A 453 -12.40 -31.76 -16.13
N LEU A 454 -13.26 -32.60 -16.72
CA LEU A 454 -14.27 -33.40 -16.04
C LEU A 454 -13.99 -34.88 -16.28
N TYR A 455 -14.05 -35.66 -15.21
CA TYR A 455 -13.81 -37.10 -15.22
C TYR A 455 -15.00 -37.86 -14.62
N PHE A 456 -15.38 -38.96 -15.26
CA PHE A 456 -16.41 -39.89 -14.77
C PHE A 456 -15.89 -41.30 -14.64
N ARG A 457 -16.42 -42.03 -13.65
CA ARG A 457 -16.03 -43.40 -13.38
C ARG A 457 -16.59 -44.34 -14.44
N SER A 458 -15.72 -45.14 -15.05
CA SER A 458 -16.05 -46.22 -15.98
C SER A 458 -15.07 -47.38 -15.79
N GLY A 459 -15.59 -48.57 -15.47
CA GLY A 459 -14.78 -49.79 -15.42
C GLY A 459 -13.59 -49.76 -14.45
N GLY A 460 -13.73 -49.13 -13.27
CA GLY A 460 -12.68 -49.04 -12.26
C GLY A 460 -11.64 -47.93 -12.49
N ARG A 461 -11.83 -47.10 -13.52
CA ARG A 461 -11.02 -45.91 -13.81
C ARG A 461 -11.91 -44.68 -13.96
N TYR A 462 -11.32 -43.51 -13.89
CA TYR A 462 -11.97 -42.23 -14.19
C TYR A 462 -11.53 -41.77 -15.57
N LEU A 463 -12.47 -41.70 -16.51
CA LEU A 463 -12.23 -41.29 -17.90
C LEU A 463 -12.61 -39.82 -18.09
N ARG A 464 -11.79 -39.08 -18.84
CA ARG A 464 -12.07 -37.69 -19.18
C ARG A 464 -13.25 -37.58 -20.15
N VAL A 465 -14.29 -36.84 -19.77
CA VAL A 465 -15.51 -36.66 -20.57
C VAL A 465 -15.57 -35.28 -21.22
N ALA A 466 -15.09 -34.24 -20.54
CA ALA A 466 -15.04 -32.88 -21.07
C ALA A 466 -13.77 -32.15 -20.64
N GLN A 467 -13.29 -31.21 -21.46
CA GLN A 467 -12.12 -30.38 -21.14
C GLN A 467 -12.17 -28.99 -21.77
N ARG A 468 -11.49 -28.04 -21.13
CA ARG A 468 -11.20 -26.68 -21.63
C ARG A 468 -9.80 -26.26 -21.21
N GLY A 469 -9.10 -25.51 -22.06
CA GLY A 469 -7.76 -24.98 -21.80
C GLY A 469 -6.64 -26.00 -21.97
N TRP A 470 -6.80 -27.21 -21.43
CA TRP A 470 -5.90 -28.33 -21.72
C TRP A 470 -6.21 -28.95 -23.09
N ARG A 471 -5.18 -29.14 -23.91
CA ARG A 471 -5.29 -29.82 -25.23
C ARG A 471 -4.94 -31.30 -25.10
N ASP A 472 -3.64 -31.60 -25.06
CA ASP A 472 -3.10 -32.97 -25.06
C ASP A 472 -2.21 -33.30 -23.84
N GLU A 473 -1.97 -32.32 -22.96
CA GLU A 473 -1.07 -32.47 -21.80
C GLU A 473 -1.73 -33.18 -20.62
N ILE A 474 -3.07 -33.24 -20.58
CA ILE A 474 -3.79 -33.80 -19.44
C ILE A 474 -4.10 -35.28 -19.63
N VAL A 475 -3.93 -36.04 -18.54
CA VAL A 475 -4.07 -37.50 -18.52
C VAL A 475 -5.50 -37.91 -18.94
N PRO A 476 -5.64 -38.82 -19.92
CA PRO A 476 -6.95 -39.24 -20.42
C PRO A 476 -7.74 -40.08 -19.42
N GLU A 477 -7.03 -40.79 -18.54
CA GLU A 477 -7.61 -41.66 -17.52
C GLU A 477 -6.85 -41.53 -16.18
N VAL A 478 -7.58 -41.64 -15.07
CA VAL A 478 -7.01 -41.68 -13.71
C VAL A 478 -7.47 -42.98 -13.06
N ASP A 479 -6.57 -43.76 -12.47
CA ASP A 479 -6.94 -45.00 -11.78
C ASP A 479 -7.80 -44.68 -10.55
N ALA A 480 -8.82 -45.49 -10.25
CA ALA A 480 -9.64 -45.24 -9.06
C ALA A 480 -8.88 -45.48 -7.74
N ASN A 481 -7.75 -46.20 -7.79
CA ASN A 481 -6.84 -46.40 -6.66
C ASN A 481 -5.68 -45.39 -6.62
N ASP A 482 -5.66 -44.41 -7.53
CA ASP A 482 -4.71 -43.30 -7.47
C ASP A 482 -4.95 -42.47 -6.19
N SER A 483 -3.87 -41.97 -5.56
CA SER A 483 -3.92 -41.16 -4.33
C SER A 483 -4.92 -40.01 -4.38
N LEU A 484 -5.05 -39.34 -5.54
CA LEU A 484 -6.02 -38.24 -5.70
C LEU A 484 -7.46 -38.76 -5.65
N ALA A 485 -7.74 -39.85 -6.36
CA ALA A 485 -9.06 -40.45 -6.40
C ALA A 485 -9.48 -40.97 -5.02
N LEU A 486 -8.56 -41.61 -4.30
CA LEU A 486 -8.79 -42.11 -2.94
C LEU A 486 -9.08 -40.98 -1.95
N GLU A 487 -8.38 -39.84 -2.04
CA GLU A 487 -8.65 -38.69 -1.17
C GLU A 487 -10.01 -38.06 -1.45
N LEU A 488 -10.39 -37.95 -2.72
CA LEU A 488 -11.71 -37.43 -3.13
C LEU A 488 -12.85 -38.35 -2.68
N ILE A 489 -12.63 -39.67 -2.69
CA ILE A 489 -13.59 -40.66 -2.20
C ILE A 489 -13.68 -40.61 -0.66
N SER A 490 -12.55 -40.45 0.04
CA SER A 490 -12.51 -40.49 1.49
C SER A 490 -13.12 -39.24 2.14
N THR A 491 -12.85 -38.06 1.56
CA THR A 491 -13.27 -36.77 2.11
C THR A 491 -14.63 -36.33 1.59
N GLY A 492 -14.93 -36.57 0.31
CA GLY A 492 -16.09 -35.97 -0.37
C GLY A 492 -16.03 -34.44 -0.48
N GLU A 493 -14.86 -33.85 -0.24
CA GLU A 493 -14.62 -32.40 -0.21
C GLU A 493 -13.63 -31.97 -1.30
N PRO A 494 -13.57 -30.67 -1.66
CA PRO A 494 -12.54 -30.14 -2.53
C PRO A 494 -11.12 -30.37 -1.98
N VAL A 495 -10.19 -30.78 -2.85
CA VAL A 495 -8.82 -31.16 -2.49
C VAL A 495 -7.80 -30.32 -3.28
N ASP A 496 -6.81 -29.75 -2.59
CA ASP A 496 -5.65 -29.09 -3.24
C ASP A 496 -4.75 -30.16 -3.85
N VAL A 497 -4.69 -30.19 -5.18
CA VAL A 497 -3.97 -31.22 -5.92
C VAL A 497 -2.46 -31.13 -5.70
N ASN A 498 -1.93 -29.94 -5.36
CA ASN A 498 -0.49 -29.79 -5.08
C ASN A 498 -0.09 -30.40 -3.72
N ALA A 499 -1.04 -30.67 -2.84
CA ALA A 499 -0.78 -31.31 -1.55
C ALA A 499 -0.65 -32.84 -1.65
N ILE A 500 -1.02 -33.42 -2.80
CA ILE A 500 -1.05 -34.85 -3.03
C ILE A 500 -0.01 -35.22 -4.08
N ASP A 501 0.84 -36.18 -3.75
CA ASP A 501 1.73 -36.81 -4.72
C ASP A 501 0.97 -37.96 -5.39
N TRP A 502 0.43 -37.69 -6.58
CA TRP A 502 -0.38 -38.63 -7.35
C TRP A 502 0.34 -39.05 -8.63
N GLU A 503 0.21 -40.32 -9.01
CA GLU A 503 1.04 -40.95 -10.05
C GLU A 503 0.81 -40.31 -11.43
N SER A 504 -0.40 -39.83 -11.67
CA SER A 504 -0.81 -39.16 -12.90
C SER A 504 -0.30 -37.70 -13.02
N ALA A 505 0.46 -37.18 -12.05
CA ALA A 505 1.01 -35.82 -12.07
C ALA A 505 2.23 -35.65 -13.02
N ALA A 506 2.94 -36.72 -13.35
CA ALA A 506 4.22 -36.66 -14.05
C ALA A 506 4.17 -36.01 -15.47
N PRO A 507 3.13 -36.22 -16.30
CA PRO A 507 3.02 -35.56 -17.61
C PRO A 507 2.67 -34.06 -17.55
N LEU A 508 2.17 -33.57 -16.40
CA LEU A 508 1.56 -32.25 -16.24
C LEU A 508 2.55 -31.13 -15.84
N ALA A 509 3.84 -31.33 -16.08
CA ALA A 509 4.92 -30.47 -15.59
C ALA A 509 4.79 -28.98 -16.01
N SER A 510 4.16 -28.69 -17.15
CA SER A 510 3.92 -27.34 -17.69
C SER A 510 2.61 -26.69 -17.23
N SER A 511 1.60 -27.48 -16.86
CA SER A 511 0.21 -27.01 -16.70
C SER A 511 -0.46 -27.69 -15.51
N ARG A 512 0.08 -27.47 -14.29
CA ARG A 512 -0.33 -28.21 -13.09
C ARG A 512 -1.76 -27.86 -12.66
N PRO A 513 -2.62 -28.86 -12.43
CA PRO A 513 -3.91 -28.68 -11.77
C PRO A 513 -3.72 -28.21 -10.33
N GLU A 514 -4.68 -27.46 -9.81
CA GLU A 514 -4.58 -26.86 -8.48
C GLU A 514 -5.71 -27.31 -7.55
N LEU A 515 -6.93 -27.50 -8.05
CA LEU A 515 -8.06 -27.93 -7.24
C LEU A 515 -8.80 -29.09 -7.91
N ALA A 516 -9.11 -30.13 -7.15
CA ALA A 516 -10.01 -31.20 -7.55
C ALA A 516 -11.29 -31.13 -6.71
N VAL A 517 -12.45 -31.24 -7.35
CA VAL A 517 -13.75 -31.17 -6.68
C VAL A 517 -14.56 -32.43 -7.00
N PRO A 518 -14.96 -33.22 -5.99
CA PRO A 518 -15.68 -34.46 -6.23
C PRO A 518 -17.14 -34.21 -6.59
N ILE A 519 -17.70 -35.10 -7.42
CA ILE A 519 -19.13 -35.16 -7.77
C ILE A 519 -19.69 -36.41 -7.10
N CYS A 520 -20.49 -36.20 -6.07
CA CYS A 520 -20.99 -37.28 -5.21
C CYS A 520 -22.49 -37.48 -5.37
N VAL A 521 -22.91 -38.67 -5.79
CA VAL A 521 -24.32 -39.09 -5.82
C VAL A 521 -24.53 -40.13 -4.73
N ARG A 522 -25.50 -39.91 -3.83
CA ARG A 522 -25.85 -40.85 -2.75
C ARG A 522 -24.64 -41.35 -1.91
N ARG A 523 -23.66 -40.46 -1.67
CA ARG A 523 -22.38 -40.72 -0.97
C ARG A 523 -21.35 -41.55 -1.75
N GLU A 524 -21.57 -41.76 -3.04
CA GLU A 524 -20.57 -42.34 -3.94
C GLU A 524 -20.01 -41.28 -4.88
N THR A 525 -18.69 -41.21 -4.98
CA THR A 525 -18.02 -40.33 -5.94
C THR A 525 -18.12 -40.95 -7.33
N ILE A 526 -19.00 -40.38 -8.17
CA ILE A 526 -19.22 -40.85 -9.54
C ILE A 526 -18.23 -40.21 -10.52
N GLY A 527 -17.63 -39.09 -10.13
CA GLY A 527 -16.70 -38.33 -10.94
C GLY A 527 -16.05 -37.19 -10.16
N PHE A 528 -15.20 -36.41 -10.82
CA PHE A 528 -14.63 -35.20 -10.25
C PHE A 528 -14.27 -34.18 -11.34
N VAL A 529 -14.22 -32.91 -10.95
CA VAL A 529 -13.76 -31.81 -11.78
C VAL A 529 -12.35 -31.42 -11.35
N LEU A 530 -11.44 -31.38 -12.30
CA LEU A 530 -10.07 -30.90 -12.12
C LEU A 530 -9.97 -29.47 -12.64
N LEU A 531 -9.57 -28.53 -11.79
CA LEU A 531 -9.41 -27.13 -12.13
C LEU A 531 -7.92 -26.76 -12.14
N GLY A 532 -7.50 -26.14 -13.24
CA GLY A 532 -6.18 -25.55 -13.39
C GLY A 532 -6.03 -24.24 -12.63
N GLN A 533 -4.81 -23.72 -12.65
CA GLN A 533 -4.50 -22.40 -12.08
C GLN A 533 -5.38 -21.32 -12.71
N LYS A 534 -5.69 -20.29 -11.93
CA LYS A 534 -6.34 -19.09 -12.46
C LYS A 534 -5.38 -18.29 -13.34
N LEU A 535 -5.91 -17.54 -14.30
CA LEU A 535 -5.12 -16.70 -15.22
C LEU A 535 -4.31 -15.59 -14.50
N ASP A 536 -4.73 -15.21 -13.30
CA ASP A 536 -4.05 -14.26 -12.42
C ASP A 536 -3.03 -14.92 -11.47
N GLY A 537 -2.91 -16.26 -11.49
CA GLY A 537 -1.98 -17.04 -10.67
C GLY A 537 -2.38 -17.13 -9.19
N GLU A 538 -3.61 -16.75 -8.86
CA GLU A 538 -4.15 -16.81 -7.50
C GLU A 538 -4.58 -18.23 -7.14
N ARG A 539 -4.38 -18.62 -5.86
CA ARG A 539 -4.90 -19.89 -5.35
C ARG A 539 -6.39 -19.82 -5.09
N PHE A 540 -7.08 -20.97 -5.18
CA PHE A 540 -8.48 -21.08 -4.82
C PHE A 540 -8.70 -20.83 -3.33
N ASP A 541 -9.62 -19.93 -3.02
CA ASP A 541 -10.01 -19.65 -1.63
C ASP A 541 -11.20 -20.50 -1.16
N ALA A 542 -11.48 -20.48 0.15
CA ALA A 542 -12.54 -21.29 0.74
C ALA A 542 -13.96 -20.99 0.21
N LEU A 543 -14.26 -19.74 -0.19
CA LEU A 543 -15.57 -19.38 -0.72
C LEU A 543 -15.74 -19.83 -2.17
N GLU A 544 -14.68 -19.72 -2.97
CA GLU A 544 -14.66 -20.24 -4.34
C GLU A 544 -14.73 -21.76 -4.36
N GLN A 545 -13.97 -22.43 -3.49
CA GLN A 545 -14.05 -23.88 -3.31
C GLN A 545 -15.47 -24.29 -2.95
N ALA A 546 -16.11 -23.60 -2.00
CA ALA A 546 -17.51 -23.84 -1.64
C ALA A 546 -18.47 -23.60 -2.82
N ALA A 547 -18.28 -22.54 -3.60
CA ALA A 547 -19.16 -22.23 -4.73
C ALA A 547 -19.03 -23.23 -5.88
N VAL A 548 -17.83 -23.74 -6.14
CA VAL A 548 -17.61 -24.82 -7.11
C VAL A 548 -18.17 -26.14 -6.57
N LYS A 549 -18.04 -26.40 -5.27
CA LYS A 549 -18.63 -27.57 -4.62
C LYS A 549 -20.16 -27.55 -4.69
N ASP A 550 -20.79 -26.41 -4.41
CA ASP A 550 -22.24 -26.21 -4.56
C ASP A 550 -22.70 -26.50 -6.01
N LEU A 551 -21.89 -26.10 -7.00
CA LEU A 551 -22.15 -26.40 -8.40
C LEU A 551 -22.00 -27.90 -8.70
N ALA A 552 -20.96 -28.55 -8.18
CA ALA A 552 -20.75 -29.99 -8.32
C ALA A 552 -21.88 -30.80 -7.68
N ASP A 553 -22.38 -30.38 -6.52
CA ASP A 553 -23.51 -31.01 -5.83
C ASP A 553 -24.83 -30.82 -6.58
N ALA A 554 -25.06 -29.62 -7.13
CA ALA A 554 -26.22 -29.38 -7.99
C ALA A 554 -26.17 -30.24 -9.27
N ALA A 555 -24.97 -30.40 -9.85
CA ALA A 555 -24.77 -31.27 -11.00
C ALA A 555 -24.95 -32.75 -10.66
N ALA A 556 -24.44 -33.22 -9.52
CA ALA A 556 -24.64 -34.58 -9.03
C ALA A 556 -26.14 -34.94 -8.94
N ASN A 557 -26.95 -34.03 -8.39
CA ASN A 557 -28.40 -34.20 -8.34
C ASN A 557 -29.04 -34.24 -9.74
N ALA A 558 -28.54 -33.44 -10.69
CA ALA A 558 -29.01 -33.46 -12.07
C ALA A 558 -28.67 -34.78 -12.77
N TYR A 559 -27.46 -35.32 -12.56
CA TYR A 559 -27.08 -36.64 -13.10
C TYR A 559 -27.96 -37.77 -12.53
N ASP A 560 -28.19 -37.82 -11.22
CA ASP A 560 -29.07 -38.85 -10.60
C ASP A 560 -30.50 -38.76 -11.17
N HIS A 561 -30.99 -37.55 -11.44
CA HIS A 561 -32.30 -37.36 -12.06
C HIS A 561 -32.36 -37.85 -13.50
N LEU A 562 -31.36 -37.51 -14.33
CA LEU A 562 -31.29 -37.89 -15.73
C LEU A 562 -31.10 -39.40 -15.90
N GLU A 563 -30.23 -40.02 -15.10
CA GLU A 563 -30.02 -41.48 -15.11
C GLU A 563 -31.31 -42.22 -14.71
N ALA A 564 -32.01 -41.73 -13.69
CA ALA A 564 -33.29 -42.31 -13.27
C ALA A 564 -34.36 -42.22 -14.36
N GLU A 565 -34.39 -41.13 -15.14
CA GLU A 565 -35.33 -40.96 -16.24
C GLU A 565 -34.99 -41.84 -17.44
N GLU A 566 -33.70 -41.96 -17.79
CA GLU A 566 -33.23 -42.87 -18.84
C GLU A 566 -33.59 -44.33 -18.50
N GLN A 567 -33.34 -44.76 -17.26
CA GLN A 567 -33.70 -46.11 -16.81
C GLN A 567 -35.20 -46.37 -16.86
N ARG A 568 -36.03 -45.37 -16.53
CA ARG A 568 -37.49 -45.49 -16.66
C ARG A 568 -37.91 -45.62 -18.11
N GLN A 569 -37.32 -44.83 -19.00
CA GLN A 569 -37.63 -44.88 -20.42
C GLN A 569 -37.27 -46.25 -21.02
N ILE A 570 -36.07 -46.76 -20.71
CA ILE A 570 -35.65 -48.12 -21.10
C ILE A 570 -36.61 -49.17 -20.54
N ALA A 571 -37.04 -49.05 -19.28
CA ALA A 571 -37.99 -49.98 -18.67
C ALA A 571 -39.37 -49.94 -19.34
N VAL A 572 -39.84 -48.76 -19.75
CA VAL A 572 -41.10 -48.59 -20.51
C VAL A 572 -40.98 -49.20 -21.90
N ASP A 573 -39.87 -48.97 -22.60
CA ASP A 573 -39.63 -49.49 -23.94
C ASP A 573 -39.46 -51.01 -23.93
N LEU A 574 -38.75 -51.57 -22.96
CA LEU A 574 -38.65 -53.02 -22.73
C LEU A 574 -40.01 -53.65 -22.42
N ARG A 575 -40.85 -52.99 -21.59
CA ARG A 575 -42.22 -53.47 -21.32
C ARG A 575 -43.07 -53.47 -22.58
N ARG A 576 -43.00 -52.42 -23.38
CA ARG A 576 -43.71 -52.33 -24.66
C ARG A 576 -43.29 -53.44 -25.62
N ALA A 577 -41.98 -53.67 -25.77
CA ALA A 577 -41.44 -54.75 -26.60
C ALA A 577 -41.87 -56.14 -26.10
N LEU A 578 -41.92 -56.36 -24.79
CA LEU A 578 -42.38 -57.61 -24.19
C LEU A 578 -43.88 -57.86 -24.47
N ASP A 579 -44.71 -56.82 -24.35
CA ASP A 579 -46.15 -56.92 -24.62
C ASP A 579 -46.46 -57.15 -26.10
N GLU A 580 -45.67 -56.56 -26.99
CA GLU A 580 -45.75 -56.79 -28.44
C GLU A 580 -45.36 -58.24 -28.79
N ALA A 581 -44.23 -58.72 -28.26
CA ALA A 581 -43.82 -60.12 -28.42
C ALA A 581 -44.86 -61.12 -27.85
N ARG A 582 -45.51 -60.79 -26.72
CA ARG A 582 -46.60 -61.59 -26.15
C ARG A 582 -47.83 -61.64 -27.06
N ARG A 583 -48.20 -60.51 -27.68
CA ARG A 583 -49.32 -60.45 -28.63
C ARG A 583 -49.04 -61.27 -29.90
N GLU A 584 -47.84 -61.18 -30.45
CA GLU A 584 -47.43 -62.00 -31.59
C GLU A 584 -47.46 -63.49 -31.24
N ASN A 585 -46.94 -63.88 -30.07
CA ASN A 585 -46.94 -65.27 -29.62
C ASN A 585 -48.36 -65.81 -29.40
N ALA A 586 -49.28 -64.99 -28.85
CA ALA A 586 -50.69 -65.35 -28.71
C ALA A 586 -51.39 -65.53 -30.06
N THR A 587 -51.05 -64.68 -31.04
CA THR A 587 -51.58 -64.76 -32.41
C THR A 587 -51.07 -66.01 -33.13
N LEU A 588 -49.77 -66.33 -33.00
CA LEU A 588 -49.17 -67.56 -33.52
C LEU A 588 -49.79 -68.82 -32.87
N ARG A 589 -50.05 -68.81 -31.57
CA ARG A 589 -50.76 -69.91 -30.89
C ARG A 589 -52.22 -70.08 -31.34
N ALA A 590 -52.88 -69.00 -31.75
CA ALA A 590 -54.23 -69.07 -32.31
C ALA A 590 -54.25 -69.59 -33.77
N LEU A 591 -53.14 -69.44 -34.51
CA LEU A 591 -52.99 -69.91 -35.88
C LEU A 591 -52.47 -71.35 -36.00
N LEU A 592 -51.92 -71.93 -34.93
CA LEU A 592 -51.56 -73.35 -34.89
C LEU A 592 -52.85 -74.21 -34.80
N PRO A 593 -53.08 -75.16 -35.74
CA PRO A 593 -54.26 -76.02 -35.69
C PRO A 593 -54.24 -76.86 -34.42
N ARG A 594 -55.37 -76.94 -33.71
CA ARG A 594 -55.58 -77.94 -32.67
C ARG A 594 -55.65 -79.33 -33.32
N GLU A 595 -54.51 -79.94 -33.61
CA GLU A 595 -54.45 -81.37 -33.86
C GLU A 595 -54.30 -82.14 -32.55
N ALA A 596 -55.14 -83.17 -32.43
CA ALA A 596 -55.12 -84.26 -31.46
C ALA A 596 -55.47 -83.95 -30.00
N SER A 597 -56.77 -83.88 -29.70
CA SER A 597 -57.32 -84.65 -28.58
C SER A 597 -58.78 -85.00 -28.86
N GLY A 598 -58.95 -86.16 -29.48
CA GLY A 598 -60.25 -86.78 -29.74
C GLY A 598 -60.05 -88.24 -30.14
N THR A 599 -60.08 -89.10 -29.13
CA THR A 599 -60.18 -90.58 -29.12
C THR A 599 -59.08 -91.41 -29.77
#